data_AF-A0A9W6VU91-F1
#
_entry.id   AF-A0A9W6VU91-F1
#
_cell.length_a   1.000
_cell.length_b   1.000
_cell.length_c   1.000
_cell.angle_alpha   90.00
_cell.angle_beta   90.00
_cell.angle_gamma   90.00
#
_symmetry.space_group_name_H-M   'P 1'
#
loop_
_entity.id
_entity.type
_entity.pdbx_description
1 polymer ?
#
loop_
_entity_poly.entity_id
_entity_poly.type
_entity_poly.pdbx_seq_one_letter_code
_entity_poly.pdbx_strand_id
1 'polypeptide(L)'
;MSLHTYRAVANGIRTDHPIPNLPFVDDSHIPLDDPVAIEAIGRHKADDMFGREDRCTDGGWLVFTTDPLRHDLGWVVRWHPEHGRSVMVYRDDDVASVHMVMGFEEQAALLFRAGGYWWDGTTWYRPGQVWDGPGEKYYRRQVPAAVTVTAKDMLTGGDPARARVLSITELDVESVLGSPAGDWRDALALWASRHDGDPARAVVALAAPELTGDQLVGVAEMAGIAGIGASTLRAYVSRGEGDVPLPQSTVGGRSMWARPVAEEWAEQRHRSAEGRIEAVGVDRETGPLPPGIAEVWTRFSRSFFSQLWERPTWRKRWALRWRTESAVREIAETLSWDVAADVTKLVRVHDLAHILHLAMLREFAHGQELDRSIAERDEHDPSEHDHNDSADRPWEAWGFYGITPPTARMLDWLIRHDPATAAHTIEEIIGEAERRLEISRQVSERSIKKALSLDGTLDKDARHEFLERVFSPRAVST
;
A
#
# COMPACT_ATOMS: atom_id res chain seq x y z
N MET A 1 7.29 -1.20 2.86
CA MET A 1 7.33 -0.12 3.89
C MET A 1 7.56 1.15 3.13
N SER A 2 6.62 2.07 3.08
CA SER A 2 6.64 3.19 2.14
C SER A 2 7.55 4.36 2.55
N LEU A 3 8.19 5.01 1.57
CA LEU A 3 9.16 6.11 1.77
C LEU A 3 8.59 7.32 2.50
N HIS A 4 7.27 7.48 2.49
CA HIS A 4 6.57 8.56 3.17
C HIS A 4 6.59 8.46 4.69
N THR A 5 7.31 7.50 5.27
CA THR A 5 7.56 7.39 6.71
C THR A 5 8.91 7.98 7.13
N TYR A 6 9.84 8.13 6.19
CA TYR A 6 11.20 8.62 6.44
C TYR A 6 11.32 10.10 6.06
N ARG A 7 11.98 10.89 6.92
CA ARG A 7 12.11 12.34 6.73
C ARG A 7 13.59 12.71 6.55
N ALA A 8 13.91 13.28 5.39
CA ALA A 8 15.21 13.90 5.18
C ALA A 8 15.42 15.06 6.17
N VAL A 9 16.65 15.19 6.66
CA VAL A 9 17.04 16.19 7.67
C VAL A 9 17.98 17.26 7.10
N ALA A 10 18.60 17.03 5.95
CA ALA A 10 19.38 18.05 5.25
C ALA A 10 19.53 17.74 3.75
N ASN A 11 19.85 18.77 2.98
CA ASN A 11 20.34 18.66 1.61
C ASN A 11 21.88 18.65 1.63
N GLY A 12 22.50 17.81 0.79
CA GLY A 12 23.90 18.04 0.40
C GLY A 12 24.00 19.30 -0.47
N ILE A 13 25.03 20.12 -0.27
CA ILE A 13 25.21 21.35 -1.05
C ILE A 13 25.37 21.09 -2.56
N ARG A 14 25.85 19.90 -2.96
CA ARG A 14 25.98 19.49 -4.37
C ARG A 14 24.78 18.73 -4.91
N THR A 15 23.61 18.75 -4.25
CA THR A 15 22.38 18.21 -4.84
C THR A 15 21.88 19.09 -5.99
N ASP A 16 21.32 18.47 -7.03
CA ASP A 16 20.71 19.16 -8.17
C ASP A 16 19.22 19.47 -7.90
N HIS A 17 18.60 18.85 -6.90
CA HIS A 17 17.16 18.90 -6.64
C HIS A 17 16.85 19.10 -5.15
N PRO A 18 17.15 20.28 -4.58
CA PRO A 18 17.11 20.47 -3.14
C PRO A 18 15.68 20.43 -2.59
N ILE A 19 15.52 19.81 -1.42
CA ILE A 19 14.26 19.71 -0.67
C ILE A 19 14.03 21.01 0.11
N PRO A 20 12.86 21.66 -0.04
CA PRO A 20 12.54 22.92 0.61
C PRO A 20 12.57 22.86 2.14
N ASN A 21 12.99 23.97 2.73
CA ASN A 21 13.02 24.20 4.19
C ASN A 21 13.96 23.25 4.97
N LEU A 22 14.83 22.51 4.27
CA LEU A 22 15.93 21.78 4.88
C LEU A 22 17.23 22.58 4.75
N PRO A 23 18.14 22.52 5.75
CA PRO A 23 19.45 23.16 5.66
C PRO A 23 20.31 22.50 4.58
N PHE A 24 21.31 23.23 4.10
CA PHE A 24 22.39 22.67 3.28
C PHE A 24 23.58 22.30 4.15
N VAL A 25 24.11 21.10 3.93
CA VAL A 25 25.29 20.56 4.60
C VAL A 25 26.41 20.38 3.58
N ASP A 26 27.64 20.66 4.02
CA ASP A 26 28.84 20.38 3.24
C ASP A 26 29.00 18.86 3.06
N ASP A 27 28.97 18.43 1.80
CA ASP A 27 29.08 17.04 1.39
C ASP A 27 30.45 16.75 0.78
N SER A 28 31.44 17.66 0.86
CA SER A 28 32.74 17.57 0.18
C SER A 28 33.57 16.32 0.52
N HIS A 29 33.34 15.71 1.69
CA HIS A 29 34.00 14.46 2.10
C HIS A 29 33.36 13.20 1.48
N ILE A 30 32.22 13.34 0.81
CA ILE A 30 31.55 12.26 0.08
C ILE A 30 31.93 12.32 -1.41
N PRO A 31 32.48 11.23 -1.99
CA PRO A 31 32.88 11.19 -3.39
C PRO A 31 31.67 10.96 -4.31
N LEU A 32 30.86 12.01 -4.52
CA LEU A 32 29.57 11.95 -5.23
C LEU A 32 29.58 11.46 -6.69
N ASP A 33 30.76 11.26 -7.29
CA ASP A 33 30.89 10.77 -8.67
C ASP A 33 31.28 9.28 -8.73
N ASP A 34 31.53 8.64 -7.58
CA ASP A 34 31.93 7.23 -7.49
C ASP A 34 31.08 6.50 -6.43
N PRO A 35 29.99 5.80 -6.82
CA PRO A 35 29.11 5.14 -5.87
C PRO A 35 29.82 4.02 -5.08
N VAL A 36 30.83 3.36 -5.66
CA VAL A 36 31.61 2.34 -4.97
C VAL A 36 32.45 2.96 -3.85
N ALA A 37 33.03 4.13 -4.10
CA ALA A 37 33.75 4.87 -3.07
C ALA A 37 32.83 5.39 -1.96
N ILE A 38 31.57 5.72 -2.27
CA ILE A 38 30.56 6.08 -1.27
C ILE A 38 30.22 4.86 -0.40
N GLU A 39 29.90 3.70 -1.00
CA GLU A 39 29.63 2.47 -0.27
C GLU A 39 30.81 2.06 0.64
N ALA A 40 32.04 2.24 0.15
CA ALA A 40 33.26 1.90 0.89
C ALA A 40 33.44 2.72 2.17
N ILE A 41 32.92 3.96 2.25
CA ILE A 41 32.91 4.76 3.48
C ILE A 41 32.16 3.99 4.58
N GLY A 42 31.00 3.47 4.24
CA GLY A 42 30.11 2.74 5.15
C GLY A 42 30.59 1.34 5.52
N ARG A 43 31.41 0.69 4.69
CA ARG A 43 31.84 -0.71 4.96
C ARG A 43 33.22 -0.87 5.58
N HIS A 44 34.06 0.16 5.54
CA HIS A 44 35.50 0.00 5.81
C HIS A 44 36.13 1.02 6.75
N LYS A 45 35.38 1.98 7.32
CA LYS A 45 35.97 3.03 8.16
C LYS A 45 35.83 2.83 9.68
N ALA A 46 34.80 2.16 10.16
CA ALA A 46 34.63 1.83 11.57
C ALA A 46 33.68 0.64 11.77
N ASP A 47 33.66 0.10 12.98
CA ASP A 47 32.60 -0.81 13.43
C ASP A 47 31.27 -0.02 13.49
N ASP A 48 30.14 -0.70 13.22
CA ASP A 48 28.77 -0.14 13.19
C ASP A 48 28.48 0.91 12.10
N MET A 49 29.20 0.85 10.97
CA MET A 49 28.86 1.61 9.76
C MET A 49 28.27 0.68 8.70
N PHE A 50 27.37 1.21 7.87
CA PHE A 50 26.79 0.49 6.75
C PHE A 50 26.84 1.29 5.45
N GLY A 51 26.93 0.58 4.34
CA GLY A 51 26.86 1.16 3.01
C GLY A 51 26.43 0.11 1.99
N ARG A 52 25.75 0.58 0.94
CA ARG A 52 25.30 -0.24 -0.18
C ARG A 52 25.09 0.61 -1.41
N GLU A 53 25.59 0.14 -2.56
CA GLU A 53 25.24 0.63 -3.90
C GLU A 53 24.30 -0.38 -4.57
N ASP A 54 23.33 0.13 -5.32
CA ASP A 54 22.57 -0.63 -6.32
C ASP A 54 22.45 0.16 -7.63
N ARG A 55 22.36 -0.57 -8.75
CA ARG A 55 22.12 0.01 -10.08
C ARG A 55 20.63 0.16 -10.32
N CYS A 56 20.23 1.29 -10.89
CA CYS A 56 18.84 1.56 -11.24
C CYS A 56 18.55 1.10 -12.68
N THR A 57 17.29 0.74 -12.95
CA THR A 57 16.84 0.27 -14.28
C THR A 57 16.92 1.34 -15.37
N ASP A 58 16.96 2.62 -14.98
CA ASP A 58 17.11 3.78 -15.87
C ASP A 58 18.57 4.11 -16.23
N GLY A 59 19.51 3.23 -15.88
CA GLY A 59 20.94 3.43 -16.11
C GLY A 59 21.62 4.32 -15.05
N GLY A 60 20.86 4.83 -14.08
CA GLY A 60 21.36 5.52 -12.91
C GLY A 60 21.92 4.58 -11.83
N TRP A 61 22.21 5.16 -10.66
CA TRP A 61 22.60 4.41 -9.47
C TRP A 61 22.05 5.07 -8.21
N LEU A 62 21.90 4.25 -7.17
CA LEU A 62 21.50 4.64 -5.83
C LEU A 62 22.53 4.08 -4.85
N VAL A 63 22.91 4.88 -3.86
CA VAL A 63 23.84 4.45 -2.82
C VAL A 63 23.50 5.13 -1.52
N PHE A 64 23.74 4.44 -0.41
CA PHE A 64 23.79 5.07 0.89
C PHE A 64 25.07 4.73 1.65
N THR A 65 25.42 5.58 2.60
CA THR A 65 26.50 5.33 3.56
C THR A 65 26.23 6.04 4.88
N THR A 66 26.57 5.40 6.00
CA THR A 66 26.71 6.06 7.30
C THR A 66 27.77 7.17 7.21
N ASP A 67 27.52 8.33 7.84
CA ASP A 67 28.48 9.43 7.87
C ASP A 67 29.63 9.12 8.84
N PRO A 68 30.91 9.29 8.42
CA PRO A 68 32.06 8.93 9.25
C PRO A 68 32.33 9.87 10.45
N LEU A 69 31.65 11.02 10.52
CA LEU A 69 31.80 11.99 11.62
C LEU A 69 30.56 12.01 12.54
N ARG A 70 29.40 11.59 12.04
CA ARG A 70 28.11 11.50 12.74
C ARG A 70 27.43 10.17 12.39
N HIS A 71 27.76 9.10 13.12
CA HIS A 71 27.23 7.76 12.84
C HIS A 71 25.71 7.64 13.08
N ASP A 72 25.08 8.62 13.73
CA ASP A 72 23.62 8.74 13.85
C ASP A 72 22.96 9.26 12.57
N LEU A 73 23.76 9.65 11.57
CA LEU A 73 23.32 10.17 10.28
C LEU A 73 23.90 9.35 9.13
N GLY A 74 23.16 9.32 8.03
CA GLY A 74 23.63 8.71 6.79
C GLY A 74 23.26 9.54 5.57
N TRP A 75 24.09 9.39 4.54
CA TRP A 75 23.90 9.99 3.23
C TRP A 75 23.18 9.02 2.31
N VAL A 76 22.18 9.51 1.59
CA VAL A 76 21.54 8.80 0.49
C VAL A 76 21.74 9.62 -0.78
N VAL A 77 22.33 8.99 -1.79
CA VAL A 77 22.65 9.61 -3.07
C VAL A 77 21.99 8.83 -4.19
N ARG A 78 21.17 9.53 -4.97
CA ARG A 78 20.51 9.00 -6.18
C ARG A 78 20.98 9.80 -7.38
N TRP A 79 21.64 9.15 -8.34
CA TRP A 79 22.06 9.78 -9.59
C TRP A 79 21.27 9.23 -10.78
N HIS A 80 20.79 10.11 -11.65
CA HIS A 80 20.09 9.81 -12.90
C HIS A 80 20.80 10.47 -14.09
N PRO A 81 20.96 9.78 -15.24
CA PRO A 81 21.70 10.31 -16.38
C PRO A 81 21.16 11.63 -16.95
N GLU A 82 19.84 11.81 -16.95
CA GLU A 82 19.21 13.00 -17.54
C GLU A 82 18.85 14.10 -16.53
N HIS A 83 18.67 13.72 -15.25
CA HIS A 83 18.11 14.59 -14.22
C HIS A 83 19.14 14.97 -13.15
N GLY A 84 20.31 14.30 -13.12
CA GLY A 84 21.37 14.62 -12.20
C GLY A 84 21.22 13.90 -10.86
N ARG A 85 21.72 14.51 -9.78
CA ARG A 85 21.87 13.89 -8.47
C ARG A 85 21.00 14.49 -7.37
N SER A 86 20.33 13.63 -6.62
CA SER A 86 19.73 13.95 -5.33
C SER A 86 20.69 13.51 -4.21
N VAL A 87 21.11 14.44 -3.35
CA VAL A 87 22.04 14.18 -2.23
C VAL A 87 21.35 14.61 -0.94
N MET A 88 20.98 13.65 -0.11
CA MET A 88 20.13 13.88 1.06
C MET A 88 20.72 13.23 2.30
N VAL A 89 20.50 13.86 3.46
CA VAL A 89 20.87 13.31 4.77
C VAL A 89 19.61 12.80 5.47
N TYR A 90 19.70 11.62 6.06
CA TYR A 90 18.68 11.01 6.93
C TYR A 90 19.31 10.58 8.25
N ARG A 91 18.48 10.16 9.22
CA ARG A 91 18.97 9.39 10.36
C ARG A 91 19.52 8.06 9.85
N ASP A 92 20.60 7.56 10.44
CA ASP A 92 21.24 6.32 9.99
C ASP A 92 20.28 5.10 10.09
N ASP A 93 19.44 5.08 11.13
CA ASP A 93 18.39 4.05 11.28
C ASP A 93 17.42 3.99 10.09
N ASP A 94 17.30 5.07 9.31
CA ASP A 94 16.37 5.17 8.19
C ASP A 94 17.02 4.88 6.83
N VAL A 95 18.35 5.02 6.67
CA VAL A 95 18.98 5.05 5.32
C VAL A 95 18.84 3.75 4.56
N ALA A 96 18.93 2.60 5.25
CA ALA A 96 18.76 1.29 4.62
C ALA A 96 17.34 1.12 4.10
N SER A 97 16.34 1.56 4.86
CA SER A 97 14.94 1.49 4.47
C SER A 97 14.64 2.45 3.33
N VAL A 98 15.11 3.70 3.40
CA VAL A 98 15.02 4.68 2.30
C VAL A 98 15.61 4.10 1.02
N HIS A 99 16.80 3.49 1.11
CA HIS A 99 17.45 2.85 -0.02
C HIS A 99 16.60 1.70 -0.59
N MET A 100 16.04 0.84 0.26
CA MET A 100 15.17 -0.25 -0.19
C MET A 100 13.94 0.25 -0.94
N VAL A 101 13.31 1.32 -0.46
CA VAL A 101 12.14 1.87 -1.14
C VAL A 101 12.52 2.52 -2.47
N MET A 102 13.57 3.34 -2.53
CA MET A 102 14.00 3.96 -3.79
C MET A 102 14.54 2.93 -4.80
N GLY A 103 15.20 1.88 -4.33
CA GLY A 103 15.89 0.89 -5.18
C GLY A 103 15.03 -0.32 -5.58
N PHE A 104 13.94 -0.62 -4.87
CA PHE A 104 13.12 -1.80 -5.13
C PHE A 104 11.63 -1.48 -5.24
N GLU A 105 11.06 -0.77 -4.27
CA GLU A 105 9.60 -0.51 -4.26
C GLU A 105 9.21 0.55 -5.31
N GLU A 106 9.99 1.63 -5.42
CA GLU A 106 9.75 2.77 -6.30
C GLU A 106 10.98 3.10 -7.16
N GLN A 107 11.45 2.12 -7.94
CA GLN A 107 12.63 2.25 -8.81
C GLN A 107 12.61 3.44 -9.78
N ALA A 108 11.40 3.87 -10.18
CA ALA A 108 11.21 5.02 -11.05
C ALA A 108 11.37 6.36 -10.32
N ALA A 109 11.34 6.40 -8.99
CA ALA A 109 11.40 7.63 -8.23
C ALA A 109 12.79 8.26 -8.30
N LEU A 110 12.84 9.50 -8.77
CA LEU A 110 14.07 10.30 -8.81
C LEU A 110 14.23 11.17 -7.56
N LEU A 111 13.11 11.62 -7.01
CA LEU A 111 13.05 12.47 -5.84
C LEU A 111 11.70 12.37 -5.13
N PHE A 112 11.71 12.75 -3.86
CA PHE A 112 10.53 12.80 -2.99
C PHE A 112 10.35 14.23 -2.45
N ARG A 113 9.10 14.63 -2.21
CA ARG A 113 8.69 15.94 -1.68
C ARG A 113 7.73 15.76 -0.50
N ALA A 114 7.33 16.90 0.06
CA ALA A 114 6.54 17.00 1.29
C ALA A 114 5.43 15.94 1.36
N GLY A 115 5.37 15.22 2.47
CA GLY A 115 4.36 14.19 2.71
C GLY A 115 4.50 12.92 1.86
N GLY A 116 5.62 12.72 1.15
CA GLY A 116 5.94 11.49 0.42
C GLY A 116 5.56 11.47 -1.06
N TYR A 117 5.17 12.62 -1.62
CA TYR A 117 4.96 12.79 -3.06
C TYR A 117 6.27 12.53 -3.80
N TRP A 118 6.22 11.95 -4.99
CA TRP A 118 7.43 11.62 -5.73
C TRP A 118 7.29 11.83 -7.23
N TRP A 119 8.43 11.99 -7.90
CA TRP A 119 8.51 12.33 -9.31
C TRP A 119 9.40 11.34 -10.05
N ASP A 120 8.95 10.89 -11.21
CA ASP A 120 9.68 9.92 -12.06
C ASP A 120 10.53 10.57 -13.16
N GLY A 121 10.63 11.91 -13.19
CA GLY A 121 11.26 12.65 -14.29
C GLY A 121 10.26 13.27 -15.26
N THR A 122 9.00 12.81 -15.25
CA THR A 122 7.92 13.32 -16.09
C THR A 122 6.66 13.63 -15.28
N THR A 123 6.24 12.72 -14.41
CA THR A 123 4.95 12.70 -13.74
C THR A 123 5.12 12.70 -12.22
N TRP A 124 4.24 13.42 -11.53
CA TRP A 124 4.13 13.38 -10.07
C TRP A 124 3.13 12.33 -9.62
N TYR A 125 3.48 11.62 -8.57
CA TYR A 125 2.64 10.63 -7.92
C TYR A 125 2.47 10.99 -6.44
N ARG A 126 1.29 10.61 -5.94
CA ARG A 126 0.98 10.63 -4.51
C ARG A 126 1.86 9.62 -3.76
N PRO A 127 1.93 9.72 -2.43
CA PRO A 127 2.62 8.73 -1.63
C PRO A 127 2.08 7.32 -1.92
N GLY A 128 2.96 6.35 -2.16
CA GLY A 128 2.55 4.96 -2.35
C GLY A 128 1.94 4.40 -1.07
N GLN A 129 0.60 4.34 -1.01
CA GLN A 129 -0.15 3.87 0.16
C GLN A 129 -0.99 2.63 -0.14
N VAL A 130 -1.67 2.63 -1.28
CA VAL A 130 -2.60 1.56 -1.64
C VAL A 130 -1.81 0.39 -2.21
N TRP A 131 -1.83 -0.75 -1.53
CA TRP A 131 -1.20 -1.98 -2.00
C TRP A 131 -2.08 -2.66 -3.05
N ASP A 132 -1.50 -2.90 -4.21
CA ASP A 132 -2.08 -3.68 -5.29
C ASP A 132 -1.61 -5.14 -5.16
N GLY A 133 -2.40 -5.94 -4.43
CA GLY A 133 -2.12 -7.35 -4.14
C GLY A 133 -1.72 -8.17 -5.37
N PRO A 134 -2.54 -8.20 -6.44
CA PRO A 134 -2.20 -8.95 -7.66
C PRO A 134 -0.91 -8.49 -8.34
N GLY A 135 -0.61 -7.18 -8.28
CA GLY A 135 0.60 -6.59 -8.87
C GLY A 135 1.83 -6.64 -7.98
N GLU A 136 1.67 -7.04 -6.71
CA GLU A 136 2.71 -7.06 -5.69
C GLU A 136 3.51 -5.75 -5.62
N LYS A 137 2.81 -4.63 -5.75
CA LYS A 137 3.40 -3.29 -5.73
C LYS A 137 2.41 -2.27 -5.15
N TYR A 138 2.93 -1.12 -4.75
CA TYR A 138 2.05 0.01 -4.44
C TYR A 138 1.43 0.56 -5.74
N TYR A 139 0.13 0.83 -5.70
CA TYR A 139 -0.61 1.41 -6.80
C TYR A 139 -0.24 2.89 -6.93
N ARG A 140 0.36 3.24 -8.07
CA ARG A 140 0.90 4.58 -8.33
C ARG A 140 -0.22 5.51 -8.80
N ARG A 141 -0.72 6.36 -7.91
CA ARG A 141 -1.72 7.38 -8.25
C ARG A 141 -1.05 8.68 -8.66
N GLN A 142 -1.30 9.09 -9.91
CA GLN A 142 -0.82 10.37 -10.42
C GLN A 142 -1.49 11.52 -9.69
N VAL A 143 -0.77 12.63 -9.54
CA VAL A 143 -1.28 13.88 -8.99
C VAL A 143 -1.92 14.70 -10.11
N PRO A 144 -3.26 14.89 -10.12
CA PRO A 144 -3.92 15.61 -11.19
C PRO A 144 -3.47 17.08 -11.23
N ALA A 145 -3.22 17.60 -12.44
CA ALA A 145 -2.80 18.98 -12.66
C ALA A 145 -1.57 19.42 -11.83
N ALA A 146 -0.68 18.48 -11.53
CA ALA A 146 0.60 18.75 -10.90
C ALA A 146 1.48 19.67 -11.76
N VAL A 147 2.05 20.68 -11.14
CA VAL A 147 3.05 21.58 -11.72
C VAL A 147 4.35 21.42 -10.94
N THR A 148 5.41 21.07 -11.65
CA THR A 148 6.76 21.04 -11.10
C THR A 148 7.24 22.47 -10.82
N VAL A 149 7.59 22.75 -9.58
CA VAL A 149 8.19 24.03 -9.16
C VAL A 149 9.70 23.86 -9.15
N THR A 150 10.38 24.76 -9.85
CA THR A 150 11.83 24.73 -10.02
C THR A 150 12.52 25.74 -9.09
N ALA A 151 13.83 25.60 -8.88
CA ALA A 151 14.58 26.54 -8.06
C ALA A 151 14.48 27.96 -8.63
N LYS A 152 14.49 28.11 -9.96
CA LYS A 152 14.28 29.39 -10.64
C LYS A 152 13.01 30.12 -10.20
N ASP A 153 11.91 29.40 -9.97
CA ASP A 153 10.63 29.99 -9.54
C ASP A 153 10.70 30.56 -8.11
N MET A 154 11.62 30.05 -7.29
CA MET A 154 11.76 30.41 -5.87
C MET A 154 12.95 31.32 -5.54
N LEU A 155 13.88 31.54 -6.49
CA LEU A 155 15.10 32.31 -6.28
C LEU A 155 14.91 33.83 -6.16
N THR A 156 13.68 34.33 -6.29
CA THR A 156 13.41 35.77 -6.19
C THR A 156 13.42 36.26 -4.73
N GLY A 157 14.31 37.21 -4.42
CA GLY A 157 14.34 37.91 -3.14
C GLY A 157 15.09 37.22 -1.99
N GLY A 158 15.91 36.20 -2.27
CA GLY A 158 16.86 35.63 -1.31
C GLY A 158 18.22 36.33 -1.35
N ASP A 159 18.89 36.42 -0.20
CA ASP A 159 20.25 36.96 -0.05
C ASP A 159 21.23 35.83 0.34
N PRO A 160 22.14 35.41 -0.57
CA PRO A 160 23.09 34.34 -0.27
C PRO A 160 24.05 34.68 0.88
N ALA A 161 24.29 35.96 1.17
CA ALA A 161 25.18 36.38 2.26
C ALA A 161 24.58 36.16 3.65
N ARG A 162 23.26 35.98 3.75
CA ARG A 162 22.54 35.71 5.00
C ARG A 162 22.45 34.22 5.33
N ALA A 163 22.74 33.35 4.36
CA ALA A 163 22.73 31.91 4.55
C ALA A 163 24.13 31.35 4.83
N ARG A 164 24.17 30.14 5.39
CA ARG A 164 25.40 29.37 5.59
C ARG A 164 25.18 27.90 5.23
N VAL A 165 26.24 27.27 4.75
CA VAL A 165 26.32 25.81 4.64
C VAL A 165 26.86 25.29 5.96
N LEU A 166 26.16 24.32 6.56
CA LEU A 166 26.55 23.70 7.82
C LEU A 166 27.58 22.61 7.61
N SER A 167 28.45 22.33 8.59
CA SER A 167 29.10 21.03 8.64
C SER A 167 28.11 19.95 9.07
N ILE A 168 28.39 18.68 8.75
CA ILE A 168 27.55 17.56 9.23
C ILE A 168 27.50 17.50 10.77
N THR A 169 28.57 17.90 11.44
CA THR A 169 28.66 17.93 12.91
C THR A 169 27.85 19.06 13.54
N GLU A 170 27.57 20.14 12.80
CA GLU A 170 26.74 21.27 13.24
C GLU A 170 25.23 21.02 13.04
N LEU A 171 24.83 19.94 12.36
CA LEU A 171 23.43 19.65 12.09
C LEU A 171 22.70 19.22 13.37
N ASP A 172 21.74 20.06 13.79
CA ASP A 172 20.78 19.76 14.84
C ASP A 172 19.49 19.17 14.23
N VAL A 173 19.37 17.85 14.32
CA VAL A 173 18.26 17.08 13.76
C VAL A 173 16.94 17.45 14.42
N GLU A 174 16.92 17.62 15.75
CA GLU A 174 15.69 17.90 16.50
C GLU A 174 15.14 19.29 16.16
N SER A 175 16.02 20.28 15.99
CA SER A 175 15.62 21.61 15.52
C SER A 175 15.02 21.56 14.12
N VAL A 176 15.60 20.81 13.18
CA VAL A 176 15.08 20.71 11.80
C VAL A 176 13.74 19.98 11.76
N LEU A 177 13.57 18.94 12.57
CA LEU A 177 12.32 18.20 12.63
C LEU A 177 11.20 19.03 13.28
N GLY A 178 11.53 19.84 14.29
CA GLY A 178 10.58 20.65 15.06
C GLY A 178 10.20 22.00 14.43
N SER A 179 11.04 22.59 13.58
CA SER A 179 10.74 23.88 12.95
C SER A 179 11.35 23.97 11.55
N PRO A 180 10.60 24.38 10.51
CA PRO A 180 11.18 24.61 9.19
C PRO A 180 12.28 25.68 9.29
N ALA A 181 13.37 25.48 8.54
CA ALA A 181 14.48 26.42 8.53
C ALA A 181 13.99 27.84 8.19
N GLY A 182 14.12 28.77 9.14
CA GLY A 182 13.97 30.19 8.86
C GLY A 182 15.01 30.58 7.82
N ASP A 183 14.59 31.18 6.72
CA ASP A 183 15.42 31.69 5.62
C ASP A 183 15.78 30.67 4.50
N TRP A 184 14.87 29.74 4.15
CA TRP A 184 14.98 28.86 2.97
C TRP A 184 15.37 29.59 1.67
N ARG A 185 14.84 30.80 1.43
CA ARG A 185 15.15 31.57 0.21
C ARG A 185 16.61 32.02 0.15
N ASP A 186 17.17 32.44 1.28
CA ASP A 186 18.57 32.83 1.39
C ASP A 186 19.46 31.59 1.19
N ALA A 187 19.07 30.46 1.78
CA ALA A 187 19.76 29.19 1.64
C ALA A 187 19.75 28.68 0.18
N LEU A 188 18.60 28.77 -0.50
CA LEU A 188 18.46 28.40 -1.90
C LEU A 188 19.27 29.34 -2.81
N ALA A 189 19.33 30.64 -2.51
CA ALA A 189 20.18 31.59 -3.22
C ALA A 189 21.67 31.26 -3.06
N LEU A 190 22.10 30.88 -1.85
CA LEU A 190 23.46 30.43 -1.59
C LEU A 190 23.79 29.15 -2.37
N TRP A 191 22.90 28.15 -2.35
CA TRP A 191 23.03 26.94 -3.16
C TRP A 191 23.16 27.29 -4.65
N ALA A 192 22.28 28.13 -5.20
CA ALA A 192 22.32 28.51 -6.61
C ALA A 192 23.62 29.25 -6.99
N SER A 193 24.22 30.01 -6.06
CA SER A 193 25.51 30.67 -6.29
C SER A 193 26.71 29.71 -6.37
N ARG A 194 26.56 28.49 -5.84
CA ARG A 194 27.60 27.44 -5.79
C ARG A 194 27.31 26.26 -6.71
N HIS A 195 26.14 26.25 -7.34
CA HIS A 195 25.67 25.16 -8.17
C HIS A 195 26.10 25.38 -9.63
N ASP A 196 26.67 24.34 -10.25
CA ASP A 196 27.20 24.43 -11.62
C ASP A 196 26.12 24.24 -12.71
N GLY A 197 24.91 23.80 -12.33
CA GLY A 197 23.79 23.54 -13.24
C GLY A 197 22.81 24.70 -13.39
N ASP A 198 21.85 24.55 -14.32
CA ASP A 198 20.76 25.52 -14.52
C ASP A 198 19.69 25.37 -13.42
N PRO A 199 19.45 26.38 -12.57
CA PRO A 199 18.40 26.34 -11.54
C PRO A 199 16.98 26.16 -12.11
N ALA A 200 16.75 26.40 -13.41
CA ALA A 200 15.48 26.11 -14.06
C ALA A 200 15.21 24.61 -14.24
N ARG A 201 16.25 23.76 -14.15
CA ARG A 201 16.12 22.30 -14.19
C ARG A 201 16.06 21.67 -12.81
N ALA A 202 16.42 22.42 -11.77
CA ALA A 202 16.42 21.97 -10.40
C ALA A 202 14.99 21.94 -9.84
N VAL A 203 14.42 20.74 -9.70
CA VAL A 203 13.10 20.57 -9.08
C VAL A 203 13.22 20.83 -7.59
N VAL A 204 12.39 21.72 -7.04
CA VAL A 204 12.38 22.02 -5.60
C VAL A 204 11.04 21.69 -4.96
N ALA A 205 9.92 21.86 -5.66
CA ALA A 205 8.61 21.56 -5.08
C ALA A 205 7.60 21.10 -6.14
N LEU A 206 6.40 20.81 -5.66
CA LEU A 206 5.22 20.48 -6.43
C LEU A 206 4.13 21.48 -6.04
N ALA A 207 3.43 22.02 -7.02
CA ALA A 207 2.14 22.69 -6.82
C ALA A 207 1.04 21.84 -7.47
N ALA A 208 -0.05 21.57 -6.74
CA ALA A 208 -1.20 20.84 -7.26
C ALA A 208 -2.47 21.34 -6.56
N PRO A 209 -3.66 21.24 -7.19
CA PRO A 209 -4.92 21.61 -6.55
C PRO A 209 -5.14 20.90 -5.21
N GLU A 210 -4.76 19.64 -5.08
CA GLU A 210 -4.92 18.89 -3.82
C GLU A 210 -3.99 19.34 -2.67
N LEU A 211 -2.99 20.18 -2.97
CA LEU A 211 -2.05 20.74 -2.00
C LEU A 211 -2.40 22.17 -1.59
N THR A 212 -3.50 22.74 -2.11
CA THR A 212 -3.96 24.07 -1.70
C THR A 212 -4.58 24.03 -0.30
N GLY A 213 -4.44 25.12 0.46
CA GLY A 213 -4.83 25.14 1.88
C GLY A 213 -6.30 24.80 2.17
N ASP A 214 -7.20 25.04 1.21
CA ASP A 214 -8.63 24.68 1.29
C ASP A 214 -8.92 23.20 1.03
N GLN A 215 -7.99 22.47 0.41
CA GLN A 215 -8.07 21.02 0.18
C GLN A 215 -7.33 20.20 1.24
N LEU A 216 -6.65 20.86 2.17
CA LEU A 216 -5.97 20.20 3.28
C LEU A 216 -6.92 19.91 4.44
N VAL A 217 -6.87 18.69 4.94
CA VAL A 217 -7.67 18.19 6.05
C VAL A 217 -6.82 18.06 7.31
N GLY A 218 -7.41 18.41 8.46
CA GLY A 218 -6.77 18.24 9.76
C GLY A 218 -7.06 16.88 10.40
N VAL A 219 -6.49 16.63 11.58
CA VAL A 219 -6.62 15.36 12.33
C VAL A 219 -8.07 14.89 12.48
N ALA A 220 -9.01 15.79 12.80
CA ALA A 220 -10.40 15.40 13.02
C ALA A 220 -11.09 14.88 11.76
N GLU A 221 -10.81 15.52 10.62
CA GLU A 221 -11.39 15.15 9.34
C GLU A 221 -10.71 13.92 8.74
N MET A 222 -9.37 13.83 8.80
CA MET A 222 -8.64 12.63 8.39
C MET A 222 -9.11 11.39 9.17
N ALA A 223 -9.32 11.53 10.50
CA ALA A 223 -9.86 10.45 11.31
C ALA A 223 -11.29 10.06 10.87
N GLY A 224 -12.12 11.05 10.53
CA GLY A 224 -13.47 10.83 10.00
C GLY A 224 -13.47 10.09 8.66
N ILE A 225 -12.58 10.45 7.74
CA ILE A 225 -12.40 9.76 6.44
C ILE A 225 -12.05 8.29 6.66
N ALA A 226 -11.20 7.99 7.65
CA ALA A 226 -10.79 6.63 7.98
C ALA A 226 -11.73 5.89 8.94
N GLY A 227 -12.87 6.47 9.31
CA GLY A 227 -13.84 5.83 10.21
C GLY A 227 -13.35 5.61 11.65
N ILE A 228 -12.34 6.36 12.12
CA ILE A 228 -11.78 6.23 13.47
C ILE A 228 -11.94 7.50 14.30
N GLY A 229 -11.75 7.38 15.62
CA GLY A 229 -11.72 8.53 16.51
C GLY A 229 -10.43 9.36 16.34
N ALA A 230 -10.54 10.70 16.46
CA ALA A 230 -9.39 11.59 16.40
C ALA A 230 -8.33 11.31 17.47
N SER A 231 -8.71 10.77 18.63
CA SER A 231 -7.77 10.30 19.66
C SER A 231 -6.95 9.10 19.19
N THR A 232 -7.57 8.18 18.46
CA THR A 232 -6.92 7.00 17.87
C THR A 232 -5.90 7.43 16.82
N LEU A 233 -6.28 8.33 15.91
CA LEU A 233 -5.33 8.87 14.92
C LEU A 233 -4.13 9.55 15.57
N ARG A 234 -4.34 10.35 16.63
CA ARG A 234 -3.21 10.96 17.36
C ARG A 234 -2.32 9.91 18.01
N ALA A 235 -2.90 8.84 18.55
CA ALA A 235 -2.13 7.74 19.14
C ALA A 235 -1.26 7.07 18.06
N TYR A 236 -1.84 6.75 16.89
CA TYR A 236 -1.11 6.20 15.76
C TYR A 236 0.07 7.09 15.33
N VAL A 237 -0.18 8.39 15.11
CA VAL A 237 0.87 9.35 14.75
C VAL A 237 1.97 9.42 15.83
N SER A 238 1.60 9.43 17.11
CA SER A 238 2.58 9.54 18.20
C SER A 238 3.44 8.28 18.39
N ARG A 239 2.93 7.12 17.99
CA ARG A 239 3.59 5.81 18.16
C ARG A 239 4.25 5.29 16.89
N GLY A 240 4.04 5.95 15.75
CA GLY A 240 4.45 5.42 14.44
C GLY A 240 3.67 4.15 14.06
N GLU A 241 2.42 4.02 14.50
CA GLU A 241 1.55 2.86 14.21
C GLU A 241 0.59 3.17 13.05
N GLY A 242 0.08 2.13 12.39
CA GLY A 242 -1.03 2.24 11.43
C GLY A 242 -0.67 2.89 10.09
N ASP A 243 0.63 2.97 9.76
CA ASP A 243 1.16 3.46 8.49
C ASP A 243 0.55 4.81 8.06
N VAL A 244 0.36 5.72 9.04
CA VAL A 244 -0.21 7.04 8.79
C VAL A 244 0.78 7.85 7.91
N PRO A 245 0.33 8.45 6.80
CA PRO A 245 1.20 9.24 5.95
C PRO A 245 1.78 10.45 6.68
N LEU A 246 2.99 10.86 6.30
CA LEU A 246 3.51 12.16 6.71
C LEU A 246 2.59 13.29 6.22
N PRO A 247 2.41 14.36 7.03
CA PRO A 247 1.61 15.50 6.63
C PRO A 247 2.25 16.25 5.46
N GLN A 248 1.42 16.74 4.53
CA GLN A 248 1.86 17.60 3.43
C GLN A 248 2.17 19.03 3.90
N SER A 249 1.58 19.47 5.01
CA SER A 249 1.84 20.78 5.60
C SER A 249 1.64 20.81 7.11
N THR A 250 2.21 21.82 7.76
CA THR A 250 1.98 22.12 9.18
C THR A 250 1.50 23.56 9.31
N VAL A 251 0.26 23.76 9.75
CA VAL A 251 -0.35 25.09 9.90
C VAL A 251 -0.59 25.37 11.37
N GLY A 252 0.10 26.37 11.94
CA GLY A 252 0.00 26.70 13.36
C GLY A 252 0.36 25.53 14.28
N GLY A 253 1.37 24.73 13.88
CA GLY A 253 1.80 23.53 14.63
C GLY A 253 0.89 22.30 14.47
N ARG A 254 -0.10 22.35 13.57
CA ARG A 254 -1.02 21.23 13.33
C ARG A 254 -0.71 20.56 12.00
N SER A 255 -0.56 19.24 12.03
CA SER A 255 -0.43 18.40 10.84
C SER A 255 -1.66 18.50 9.95
N MET A 256 -1.42 18.71 8.66
CA MET A 256 -2.43 18.83 7.63
C MET A 256 -2.09 17.89 6.47
N TRP A 257 -3.09 17.15 5.98
CA TRP A 257 -2.96 16.18 4.91
C TRP A 257 -3.77 16.60 3.69
N ALA A 258 -3.31 16.28 2.48
CA ALA A 258 -4.16 16.41 1.31
C ALA A 258 -5.35 15.44 1.44
N ARG A 259 -6.57 15.89 1.13
CA ARG A 259 -7.77 15.02 1.19
C ARG A 259 -7.57 13.69 0.43
N PRO A 260 -7.04 13.67 -0.82
CA PRO A 260 -6.87 12.41 -1.53
C PRO A 260 -5.88 11.45 -0.87
N VAL A 261 -4.86 11.97 -0.18
CA VAL A 261 -3.92 11.14 0.60
C VAL A 261 -4.61 10.56 1.85
N ALA A 262 -5.49 11.32 2.50
CA ALA A 262 -6.29 10.78 3.60
C ALA A 262 -7.27 9.68 3.13
N GLU A 263 -7.87 9.84 1.94
CA GLU A 263 -8.75 8.86 1.32
C GLU A 263 -7.99 7.59 0.92
N GLU A 264 -6.78 7.72 0.36
CA GLU A 264 -5.92 6.58 0.00
C GLU A 264 -5.45 5.78 1.22
N TRP A 265 -5.10 6.47 2.31
CA TRP A 265 -4.79 5.81 3.58
C TRP A 265 -6.00 5.07 4.14
N ALA A 266 -7.19 5.68 4.10
CA ALA A 266 -8.43 5.04 4.52
C ALA A 266 -8.78 3.81 3.65
N GLU A 267 -8.58 3.92 2.33
CA GLU A 267 -8.73 2.81 1.39
C GLU A 267 -7.80 1.65 1.77
N GLN A 268 -6.49 1.91 1.97
CA GLN A 268 -5.55 0.87 2.37
C GLN A 268 -5.94 0.22 3.70
N ARG A 269 -6.45 1.00 4.66
CA ARG A 269 -6.96 0.48 5.93
C ARG A 269 -8.16 -0.44 5.72
N HIS A 270 -9.12 -0.09 4.86
CA HIS A 270 -10.23 -0.96 4.52
C HIS A 270 -9.79 -2.23 3.78
N ARG A 271 -8.70 -2.16 3.01
CA ARG A 271 -8.10 -3.29 2.30
C ARG A 271 -7.20 -4.17 3.18
N SER A 272 -6.97 -3.81 4.45
CA SER A 272 -6.20 -4.63 5.40
C SER A 272 -6.90 -5.95 5.75
N ALA A 273 -6.19 -6.88 6.41
CA ALA A 273 -6.79 -8.13 6.90
C ALA A 273 -8.00 -7.87 7.82
N GLU A 274 -7.89 -6.90 8.72
CA GLU A 274 -8.98 -6.49 9.62
C GLU A 274 -10.18 -5.94 8.84
N GLY A 275 -9.92 -5.08 7.86
CA GLY A 275 -10.97 -4.55 6.99
C GLY A 275 -11.65 -5.66 6.17
N ARG A 276 -10.91 -6.63 5.64
CA ARG A 276 -11.50 -7.76 4.90
C ARG A 276 -12.43 -8.60 5.79
N ILE A 277 -12.10 -8.77 7.06
CA ILE A 277 -12.94 -9.47 8.04
C ILE A 277 -14.20 -8.66 8.35
N GLU A 278 -14.06 -7.34 8.57
CA GLU A 278 -15.17 -6.44 8.83
C GLU A 278 -16.21 -6.46 7.69
N ALA A 279 -15.76 -6.50 6.44
CA ALA A 279 -16.62 -6.47 5.24
C ALA A 279 -17.62 -7.63 5.16
N VAL A 280 -17.32 -8.76 5.80
CA VAL A 280 -18.20 -9.94 5.81
C VAL A 280 -18.78 -10.25 7.19
N GLY A 281 -18.33 -9.54 8.23
CA GLY A 281 -18.66 -9.83 9.62
C GLY A 281 -20.15 -9.63 9.94
N VAL A 282 -20.71 -10.51 10.78
CA VAL A 282 -22.14 -10.49 11.15
C VAL A 282 -22.46 -9.90 12.51
N ASP A 283 -21.47 -9.77 13.40
CA ASP A 283 -21.64 -9.24 14.75
C ASP A 283 -20.83 -7.94 14.93
N ARG A 284 -21.48 -6.88 15.43
CA ARG A 284 -20.85 -5.57 15.63
C ARG A 284 -20.63 -5.23 17.11
N GLU A 285 -21.20 -6.00 18.05
CA GLU A 285 -21.13 -5.66 19.48
C GLU A 285 -19.88 -6.20 20.17
N THR A 286 -19.44 -7.42 19.80
CA THR A 286 -18.20 -8.04 20.33
C THR A 286 -17.04 -8.06 19.32
N GLY A 287 -17.23 -7.43 18.16
CA GLY A 287 -16.30 -7.43 17.03
C GLY A 287 -16.74 -8.35 15.88
N PRO A 288 -16.33 -8.08 14.63
CA PRO A 288 -16.81 -8.80 13.45
C PRO A 288 -16.35 -10.27 13.46
N LEU A 289 -17.29 -11.19 13.66
CA LEU A 289 -17.08 -12.61 13.40
C LEU A 289 -17.40 -12.95 11.93
N PRO A 290 -16.53 -13.71 11.23
CA PRO A 290 -16.85 -14.21 9.90
C PRO A 290 -18.15 -15.04 9.89
N PRO A 291 -18.98 -14.92 8.83
CA PRO A 291 -20.34 -15.47 8.82
C PRO A 291 -20.36 -17.00 8.85
N GLY A 292 -19.34 -17.65 8.29
CA GLY A 292 -19.17 -19.10 8.36
C GLY A 292 -18.88 -19.59 9.78
N ILE A 293 -18.02 -18.86 10.51
CA ILE A 293 -17.72 -19.16 11.92
C ILE A 293 -18.98 -19.00 12.78
N ALA A 294 -19.73 -17.92 12.58
CA ALA A 294 -20.98 -17.68 13.29
C ALA A 294 -22.05 -18.75 12.99
N GLU A 295 -22.12 -19.23 11.74
CA GLU A 295 -23.03 -20.32 11.37
C GLU A 295 -22.63 -21.64 12.06
N VAL A 296 -21.34 -22.00 12.03
CA VAL A 296 -20.82 -23.20 12.71
C VAL A 296 -21.13 -23.11 14.20
N TRP A 297 -20.84 -21.97 14.84
CA TRP A 297 -21.12 -21.75 16.25
C TRP A 297 -22.61 -21.94 16.56
N THR A 298 -23.50 -21.26 15.82
CA THR A 298 -24.96 -21.36 16.00
C THR A 298 -25.47 -22.79 15.82
N ARG A 299 -24.97 -23.49 14.79
CA ARG A 299 -25.37 -24.86 14.47
C ARG A 299 -24.95 -25.84 15.57
N PHE A 300 -23.71 -25.77 16.03
CA PHE A 300 -23.24 -26.66 17.09
C PHE A 300 -23.87 -26.31 18.44
N SER A 301 -24.14 -25.03 18.73
CA SER A 301 -24.81 -24.62 19.98
C SER A 301 -26.18 -25.27 20.09
N ARG A 302 -26.95 -25.26 18.99
CA ARG A 302 -28.24 -25.95 18.90
C ARG A 302 -28.09 -27.47 19.05
N SER A 303 -27.11 -28.06 18.37
CA SER A 303 -26.87 -29.51 18.39
C SER A 303 -26.48 -30.00 19.79
N PHE A 304 -25.50 -29.37 20.42
CA PHE A 304 -25.04 -29.73 21.76
C PHE A 304 -26.14 -29.48 22.79
N PHE A 305 -26.86 -28.37 22.71
CA PHE A 305 -28.00 -28.13 23.59
C PHE A 305 -29.07 -29.21 23.48
N SER A 306 -29.48 -29.57 22.25
CA SER A 306 -30.45 -30.66 22.03
C SER A 306 -29.95 -31.99 22.61
N GLN A 307 -28.66 -32.30 22.44
CA GLN A 307 -28.06 -33.54 22.97
C GLN A 307 -27.96 -33.55 24.50
N LEU A 308 -27.59 -32.43 25.12
CA LEU A 308 -27.32 -32.32 26.56
C LEU A 308 -28.59 -32.09 27.38
N TRP A 309 -29.52 -31.28 26.86
CA TRP A 309 -30.75 -30.89 27.56
C TRP A 309 -31.95 -31.69 27.10
N GLU A 310 -32.29 -31.74 25.80
CA GLU A 310 -33.56 -32.32 25.34
C GLU A 310 -33.64 -33.84 25.50
N ARG A 311 -32.48 -34.53 25.57
CA ARG A 311 -32.41 -35.97 25.84
C ARG A 311 -32.54 -36.27 27.35
N PRO A 312 -33.62 -36.92 27.81
CA PRO A 312 -33.83 -37.17 29.24
C PRO A 312 -32.73 -38.03 29.89
N THR A 313 -32.12 -38.94 29.13
CA THR A 313 -31.03 -39.81 29.58
C THR A 313 -29.77 -39.02 29.93
N TRP A 314 -29.46 -37.97 29.16
CA TRP A 314 -28.31 -37.08 29.41
C TRP A 314 -28.64 -36.02 30.45
N ARG A 315 -29.84 -35.42 30.40
CA ARG A 315 -30.31 -34.43 31.39
C ARG A 315 -30.21 -34.98 32.82
N LYS A 316 -30.55 -36.26 33.03
CA LYS A 316 -30.46 -36.93 34.33
C LYS A 316 -29.02 -37.16 34.85
N ARG A 317 -28.00 -37.03 34.00
CA ARG A 317 -26.58 -37.18 34.38
C ARG A 317 -25.98 -35.89 34.97
N TRP A 318 -26.60 -34.74 34.72
CA TRP A 318 -26.18 -33.47 35.30
C TRP A 318 -26.38 -33.47 36.82
N ALA A 319 -25.39 -32.95 37.55
CA ALA A 319 -25.54 -32.68 38.98
C ALA A 319 -26.72 -31.72 39.22
N LEU A 320 -27.52 -31.95 40.26
CA LEU A 320 -28.78 -31.23 40.49
C LEU A 320 -28.61 -29.70 40.49
N ARG A 321 -27.52 -29.18 41.07
CA ARG A 321 -27.22 -27.73 41.11
C ARG A 321 -26.98 -27.09 39.73
N TRP A 322 -26.66 -27.89 38.71
CA TRP A 322 -26.37 -27.44 37.34
C TRP A 322 -27.41 -27.94 36.32
N ARG A 323 -28.47 -28.63 36.78
CA ARG A 323 -29.52 -29.16 35.91
C ARG A 323 -30.58 -28.09 35.63
N THR A 324 -30.14 -26.99 35.04
CA THR A 324 -30.97 -25.87 34.62
C THR A 324 -30.74 -25.60 33.14
N GLU A 325 -31.77 -25.15 32.44
CA GLU A 325 -31.66 -24.89 31.00
C GLU A 325 -30.57 -23.86 30.67
N SER A 326 -30.47 -22.79 31.46
CA SER A 326 -29.45 -21.74 31.28
C SER A 326 -28.02 -22.27 31.35
N ALA A 327 -27.68 -23.00 32.43
CA ALA A 327 -26.33 -23.57 32.60
C ALA A 327 -25.96 -24.55 31.48
N VAL A 328 -26.91 -25.36 31.00
CA VAL A 328 -26.65 -26.30 29.89
C VAL A 328 -26.49 -25.55 28.56
N ARG A 329 -27.23 -24.47 28.35
CA ARG A 329 -27.10 -23.59 27.18
C ARG A 329 -25.74 -22.91 27.14
N GLU A 330 -25.29 -22.34 28.25
CA GLU A 330 -23.96 -21.73 28.38
C GLU A 330 -22.82 -22.72 28.05
N ILE A 331 -22.92 -23.95 28.55
CA ILE A 331 -21.93 -25.00 28.23
C ILE A 331 -22.00 -25.42 26.76
N ALA A 332 -23.22 -25.55 26.20
CA ALA A 332 -23.38 -25.85 24.78
C ALA A 332 -22.79 -24.76 23.90
N GLU A 333 -23.00 -23.49 24.24
CA GLU A 333 -22.42 -22.33 23.54
C GLU A 333 -20.89 -22.32 23.64
N THR A 334 -20.33 -22.61 24.82
CA THR A 334 -18.88 -22.71 25.04
C THR A 334 -18.24 -23.81 24.21
N LEU A 335 -18.78 -25.04 24.27
CA LEU A 335 -18.27 -26.17 23.48
C LEU A 335 -18.37 -25.92 21.98
N SER A 336 -19.39 -25.20 21.55
CA SER A 336 -19.60 -24.87 20.15
C SER A 336 -18.65 -23.80 19.67
N TRP A 337 -18.26 -22.87 20.54
CA TRP A 337 -17.20 -21.91 20.25
C TRP A 337 -15.86 -22.61 20.00
N ASP A 338 -15.50 -23.61 20.81
CA ASP A 338 -14.27 -24.39 20.58
C ASP A 338 -14.25 -25.03 19.18
N VAL A 339 -15.39 -25.60 18.74
CA VAL A 339 -15.51 -26.17 17.38
C VAL A 339 -15.42 -25.09 16.31
N ALA A 340 -16.11 -23.96 16.49
CA ALA A 340 -16.13 -22.88 15.52
C ALA A 340 -14.77 -22.21 15.36
N ALA A 341 -14.07 -21.94 16.47
CA ALA A 341 -12.74 -21.35 16.48
C ALA A 341 -11.67 -22.25 15.83
N ASP A 342 -11.83 -23.58 15.90
CA ASP A 342 -10.89 -24.54 15.31
C ASP A 342 -11.29 -25.02 13.91
N VAL A 343 -12.42 -24.59 13.34
CA VAL A 343 -12.89 -25.11 12.04
C VAL A 343 -11.88 -24.90 10.91
N THR A 344 -11.16 -23.78 10.92
CA THR A 344 -10.12 -23.46 9.93
C THR A 344 -8.92 -24.41 10.02
N LYS A 345 -8.61 -24.89 11.23
CA LYS A 345 -7.57 -25.92 11.46
C LYS A 345 -8.07 -27.31 11.07
N LEU A 346 -9.33 -27.63 11.36
CA LEU A 346 -9.94 -28.91 11.00
C LEU A 346 -9.99 -29.14 9.49
N VAL A 347 -10.28 -28.08 8.72
CA VAL A 347 -10.32 -28.12 7.25
C VAL A 347 -8.94 -27.86 6.61
N ARG A 348 -7.94 -27.44 7.40
CA ARG A 348 -6.61 -27.00 6.94
C ARG A 348 -6.72 -25.92 5.86
N VAL A 349 -7.15 -24.74 6.28
CA VAL A 349 -7.50 -23.63 5.39
C VAL A 349 -6.40 -23.26 4.36
N HIS A 350 -5.12 -23.36 4.74
CA HIS A 350 -4.02 -23.09 3.81
C HIS A 350 -3.86 -24.16 2.71
N ASP A 351 -4.04 -25.44 3.05
CA ASP A 351 -4.03 -26.52 2.05
C ASP A 351 -5.20 -26.33 1.08
N LEU A 352 -6.38 -25.95 1.61
CA LEU A 352 -7.55 -25.64 0.80
C LEU A 352 -7.32 -24.46 -0.14
N ALA A 353 -6.77 -23.36 0.38
CA ALA A 353 -6.42 -22.16 -0.38
C ALA A 353 -5.48 -22.50 -1.54
N HIS A 354 -4.45 -23.31 -1.28
CA HIS A 354 -3.52 -23.76 -2.32
C HIS A 354 -4.22 -24.59 -3.42
N ILE A 355 -5.10 -25.52 -3.05
CA ILE A 355 -5.87 -26.30 -4.02
C ILE A 355 -6.83 -25.42 -4.83
N LEU A 356 -7.48 -24.43 -4.18
CA LEU A 356 -8.33 -23.45 -4.84
C LEU A 356 -7.54 -22.60 -5.85
N HIS A 357 -6.35 -22.14 -5.47
CA HIS A 357 -5.45 -21.41 -6.36
C HIS A 357 -5.14 -22.21 -7.64
N LEU A 358 -4.72 -23.48 -7.50
CA LEU A 358 -4.45 -24.35 -8.64
C LEU A 358 -5.70 -24.64 -9.48
N ALA A 359 -6.85 -24.89 -8.84
CA ALA A 359 -8.11 -25.17 -9.54
C ALA A 359 -8.55 -23.95 -10.36
N MET A 360 -8.52 -22.76 -9.78
CA MET A 360 -8.93 -21.51 -10.42
C MET A 360 -8.06 -21.17 -11.64
N LEU A 361 -6.74 -21.31 -11.53
CA LEU A 361 -5.84 -21.09 -12.67
C LEU A 361 -6.09 -22.10 -13.80
N ARG A 362 -6.44 -23.34 -13.47
CA ARG A 362 -6.81 -24.35 -14.47
C ARG A 362 -8.13 -24.01 -15.16
N GLU A 363 -9.13 -23.54 -14.42
CA GLU A 363 -10.43 -23.10 -14.98
C GLU A 363 -10.24 -21.90 -15.92
N PHE A 364 -9.39 -20.94 -15.53
CA PHE A 364 -9.03 -19.81 -16.39
C PHE A 364 -8.31 -20.23 -17.66
N ALA A 365 -7.30 -21.11 -17.56
CA ALA A 365 -6.62 -21.64 -18.74
C ALA A 365 -7.59 -22.40 -19.66
N HIS A 366 -8.52 -23.17 -19.10
CA HIS A 366 -9.55 -23.86 -19.88
C HIS A 366 -10.52 -22.90 -20.56
N GLY A 367 -10.96 -21.85 -19.86
CA GLY A 367 -11.82 -20.81 -20.41
C GLY A 367 -11.16 -20.05 -21.55
N GLN A 368 -9.89 -19.69 -21.41
CA GLN A 368 -9.08 -19.04 -22.46
C GLN A 368 -8.94 -19.94 -23.69
N GLU A 369 -8.70 -21.24 -23.51
CA GLU A 369 -8.61 -22.19 -24.61
C GLU A 369 -9.95 -22.34 -25.35
N LEU A 370 -11.06 -22.41 -24.61
CA LEU A 370 -12.40 -22.46 -25.20
C LEU A 370 -12.69 -21.20 -26.01
N ASP A 371 -12.38 -20.03 -25.48
CA ASP A 371 -12.56 -18.73 -26.14
C ASP A 371 -11.75 -18.67 -27.45
N ARG A 372 -10.47 -19.07 -27.42
CA ARG A 372 -9.63 -19.17 -28.62
C ARG A 372 -10.22 -20.13 -29.66
N SER A 373 -10.71 -21.29 -29.24
CA SER A 373 -11.29 -22.29 -30.14
C SER A 373 -12.58 -21.83 -30.82
N ILE A 374 -13.33 -20.93 -30.19
CA ILE A 374 -14.53 -20.31 -30.78
C ILE A 374 -14.09 -19.26 -31.81
N ALA A 375 -13.14 -18.40 -31.46
CA ALA A 375 -12.60 -17.39 -32.37
C ALA A 375 -12.02 -18.01 -33.67
N GLU A 376 -11.28 -19.12 -33.56
CA GLU A 376 -10.71 -19.82 -34.73
C GLU A 376 -11.78 -20.44 -35.65
N ARG A 377 -12.94 -20.83 -35.11
CA ARG A 377 -14.06 -21.34 -35.91
C ARG A 377 -14.75 -20.23 -36.69
N ASP A 378 -14.93 -19.07 -36.06
CA ASP A 378 -15.55 -17.90 -36.70
C ASP A 378 -14.66 -17.34 -37.83
N GLU A 379 -13.34 -17.49 -37.76
CA GLU A 379 -12.42 -17.09 -38.85
C GLU A 379 -12.43 -18.04 -40.06
N HIS A 380 -12.78 -19.32 -39.89
CA HIS A 380 -12.71 -20.33 -40.96
C HIS A 380 -14.00 -20.45 -41.80
N ASP A 381 -15.10 -19.80 -41.42
CA ASP A 381 -16.33 -19.74 -42.21
C ASP A 381 -16.85 -18.30 -42.40
N PRO A 382 -16.23 -17.51 -43.31
CA PRO A 382 -16.69 -16.15 -43.62
C PRO A 382 -17.98 -16.13 -44.46
N SER A 383 -18.61 -17.28 -44.76
CA SER A 383 -19.63 -17.38 -45.81
C SER A 383 -21.09 -17.25 -45.33
N GLU A 384 -21.35 -17.13 -44.03
CA GLU A 384 -22.73 -17.12 -43.50
C GLU A 384 -23.20 -15.83 -42.79
N HIS A 385 -22.43 -14.73 -42.74
CA HIS A 385 -22.87 -13.50 -42.05
C HIS A 385 -23.00 -12.30 -43.00
N ASP A 386 -24.03 -12.35 -43.84
CA ASP A 386 -24.59 -11.18 -44.51
C ASP A 386 -25.64 -10.55 -43.57
N HIS A 387 -25.24 -9.49 -42.85
CA HIS A 387 -26.03 -8.30 -42.49
C HIS A 387 -25.37 -7.52 -41.33
N ASN A 388 -24.54 -6.55 -41.71
CA ASN A 388 -24.54 -5.17 -41.19
C ASN A 388 -24.49 -4.96 -39.66
N ASP A 389 -23.33 -5.17 -39.04
CA ASP A 389 -22.83 -4.30 -37.94
C ASP A 389 -21.31 -4.54 -37.71
N SER A 390 -20.49 -4.17 -38.68
CA SER A 390 -19.03 -4.40 -38.68
C SER A 390 -18.25 -3.34 -37.89
N ALA A 391 -18.67 -3.08 -36.64
CA ALA A 391 -17.90 -2.34 -35.63
C ALA A 391 -17.94 -2.98 -34.23
N ASP A 392 -18.83 -3.95 -33.98
CA ASP A 392 -18.96 -4.67 -32.72
C ASP A 392 -18.65 -6.16 -32.93
N ARG A 393 -17.38 -6.58 -32.79
CA ARG A 393 -17.03 -8.01 -32.77
C ARG A 393 -17.34 -8.59 -31.37
N PRO A 394 -18.25 -9.59 -31.22
CA PRO A 394 -18.70 -10.08 -29.91
C PRO A 394 -17.71 -10.94 -29.12
N TRP A 395 -16.56 -11.32 -29.67
CA TRP A 395 -15.60 -12.15 -28.93
C TRP A 395 -14.77 -11.33 -27.92
N GLU A 396 -14.68 -10.00 -28.07
CA GLU A 396 -14.27 -9.12 -26.96
C GLU A 396 -15.35 -9.08 -25.82
N ALA A 397 -16.55 -9.64 -26.05
CA ALA A 397 -17.68 -9.56 -25.13
C ALA A 397 -17.78 -10.73 -24.12
N TRP A 398 -17.00 -11.81 -24.27
CA TRP A 398 -16.87 -12.84 -23.23
C TRP A 398 -15.84 -12.39 -22.20
N GLY A 399 -16.05 -11.22 -21.60
CA GLY A 399 -15.13 -10.60 -20.64
C GLY A 399 -15.00 -11.35 -19.30
N PHE A 400 -15.24 -12.66 -19.26
CA PHE A 400 -15.04 -13.55 -18.13
C PHE A 400 -14.89 -15.01 -18.57
N TYR A 401 -14.17 -15.81 -17.79
CA TYR A 401 -14.08 -17.25 -17.91
C TYR A 401 -14.96 -17.94 -16.87
N GLY A 402 -15.65 -19.01 -17.28
CA GLY A 402 -16.51 -19.78 -16.41
C GLY A 402 -15.71 -20.45 -15.29
N ILE A 403 -16.24 -20.40 -14.06
CA ILE A 403 -15.70 -21.14 -12.92
C ILE A 403 -16.75 -22.16 -12.53
N THR A 404 -16.35 -23.42 -12.34
CA THR A 404 -17.30 -24.47 -12.02
C THR A 404 -17.96 -24.26 -10.65
N PRO A 405 -19.24 -24.65 -10.48
CA PRO A 405 -19.97 -24.46 -9.22
C PRO A 405 -19.27 -25.03 -7.97
N PRO A 406 -18.59 -26.19 -7.99
CA PRO A 406 -17.84 -26.69 -6.83
C PRO A 406 -16.71 -25.75 -6.40
N THR A 407 -15.95 -25.21 -7.35
CA THR A 407 -14.84 -24.28 -7.09
C THR A 407 -15.38 -22.96 -6.54
N ALA A 408 -16.44 -22.42 -7.13
CA ALA A 408 -17.09 -21.20 -6.69
C ALA A 408 -17.64 -21.30 -5.25
N ARG A 409 -18.32 -22.41 -4.92
CA ARG A 409 -18.80 -22.69 -3.55
C ARG A 409 -17.66 -22.84 -2.54
N MET A 410 -16.54 -23.42 -2.95
CA MET A 410 -15.39 -23.59 -2.07
C MET A 410 -14.67 -22.26 -1.82
N LEU A 411 -14.59 -21.40 -2.83
CA LEU A 411 -14.12 -20.02 -2.65
C LEU A 411 -15.04 -19.22 -1.74
N ASP A 412 -16.36 -19.31 -1.92
CA ASP A 412 -17.35 -18.71 -1.01
C ASP A 412 -17.19 -19.24 0.43
N TRP A 413 -16.98 -20.55 0.59
CA TRP A 413 -16.69 -21.13 1.91
C TRP A 413 -15.44 -20.50 2.53
N LEU A 414 -14.35 -20.38 1.77
CA LEU A 414 -13.10 -19.78 2.25
C LEU A 414 -13.31 -18.32 2.68
N ILE A 415 -14.00 -17.51 1.86
CA ILE A 415 -14.34 -16.11 2.20
C ILE A 415 -15.13 -16.04 3.51
N ARG A 416 -16.10 -16.94 3.71
CA ARG A 416 -16.97 -16.92 4.88
C ARG A 416 -16.30 -17.38 6.18
N HIS A 417 -15.24 -18.18 6.11
CA HIS A 417 -14.59 -18.78 7.28
C HIS A 417 -13.21 -18.17 7.59
N ASP A 418 -12.48 -17.74 6.57
CA ASP A 418 -11.18 -17.06 6.70
C ASP A 418 -11.03 -15.99 5.58
N PRO A 419 -11.62 -14.80 5.78
CA PRO A 419 -11.64 -13.74 4.77
C PRO A 419 -10.23 -13.24 4.40
N ALA A 420 -9.29 -13.27 5.35
CA ALA A 420 -7.93 -12.81 5.13
C ALA A 420 -7.17 -13.77 4.20
N THR A 421 -7.21 -15.07 4.48
CA THR A 421 -6.64 -16.09 3.60
C THR A 421 -7.33 -16.09 2.24
N ALA A 422 -8.66 -15.99 2.19
CA ALA A 422 -9.41 -15.93 0.94
C ALA A 422 -8.96 -14.79 0.04
N ALA A 423 -8.80 -13.60 0.62
CA ALA A 423 -8.38 -12.43 -0.12
C ALA A 423 -6.96 -12.58 -0.68
N HIS A 424 -6.02 -13.08 0.12
CA HIS A 424 -4.66 -13.34 -0.34
C HIS A 424 -4.65 -14.34 -1.50
N THR A 425 -5.41 -15.44 -1.39
CA THR A 425 -5.55 -16.43 -2.47
C THR A 425 -6.14 -15.82 -3.75
N ILE A 426 -7.14 -14.94 -3.64
CA ILE A 426 -7.71 -14.24 -4.80
C ILE A 426 -6.67 -13.32 -5.45
N GLU A 427 -5.91 -12.56 -4.65
CA GLU A 427 -4.86 -11.68 -5.14
C GLU A 427 -3.78 -12.48 -5.90
N GLU A 428 -3.32 -13.60 -5.35
CA GLU A 428 -2.38 -14.53 -6.00
C GLU A 428 -2.95 -15.10 -7.30
N ILE A 429 -4.21 -15.57 -7.30
CA ILE A 429 -4.87 -16.09 -8.51
C ILE A 429 -4.88 -15.04 -9.62
N ILE A 430 -5.27 -13.80 -9.31
CA ILE A 430 -5.35 -12.72 -10.30
C ILE A 430 -3.95 -12.37 -10.83
N GLY A 431 -2.97 -12.21 -9.93
CA GLY A 431 -1.60 -11.88 -10.30
C GLY A 431 -0.94 -12.97 -11.15
N GLU A 432 -1.14 -14.24 -10.79
CA GLU A 432 -0.58 -15.37 -11.51
C GLU A 432 -1.28 -15.59 -12.86
N ALA A 433 -2.59 -15.38 -12.94
CA ALA A 433 -3.32 -15.41 -14.21
C ALA A 433 -2.83 -14.32 -15.19
N GLU A 434 -2.54 -13.12 -14.70
CA GLU A 434 -1.95 -12.04 -15.50
C GLU A 434 -0.54 -12.42 -15.97
N ARG A 435 0.34 -12.85 -15.07
CA ARG A 435 1.75 -13.11 -15.37
C ARG A 435 2.00 -14.35 -16.22
N ARG A 436 1.22 -15.43 -16.03
CA ARG A 436 1.47 -16.73 -16.67
C ARG A 436 0.50 -17.09 -17.77
N LEU A 437 -0.74 -16.64 -17.67
CA LEU A 437 -1.77 -16.93 -18.67
C LEU A 437 -2.07 -15.73 -19.56
N GLU A 438 -1.44 -14.57 -19.30
CA GLU A 438 -1.68 -13.30 -20.01
C GLU A 438 -3.16 -12.87 -19.96
N ILE A 439 -3.88 -13.31 -18.91
CA ILE A 439 -5.29 -12.98 -18.72
C ILE A 439 -5.36 -11.64 -17.97
N SER A 440 -6.02 -10.65 -18.58
CA SER A 440 -6.17 -9.35 -17.94
C SER A 440 -6.90 -9.47 -16.59
N ARG A 441 -6.49 -8.65 -15.61
CA ARG A 441 -7.10 -8.67 -14.27
C ARG A 441 -8.60 -8.45 -14.31
N GLN A 442 -9.07 -7.60 -15.22
CA GLN A 442 -10.49 -7.32 -15.40
C GLN A 442 -11.30 -8.58 -15.73
N VAL A 443 -10.74 -9.47 -16.56
CA VAL A 443 -11.36 -10.76 -16.90
C VAL A 443 -11.38 -11.68 -15.67
N SER A 444 -10.25 -11.81 -14.97
CA SER A 444 -10.15 -12.64 -13.75
C SER A 444 -11.10 -12.17 -12.65
N GLU A 445 -11.13 -10.87 -12.34
CA GLU A 445 -12.01 -10.25 -11.35
C GLU A 445 -13.48 -10.42 -11.72
N ARG A 446 -13.84 -10.19 -13.00
CA ARG A 446 -15.22 -10.37 -13.48
C ARG A 446 -15.65 -11.82 -13.40
N SER A 447 -14.75 -12.77 -13.69
CA SER A 447 -14.99 -14.21 -13.56
C SER A 447 -15.31 -14.59 -12.13
N ILE A 448 -14.44 -14.20 -11.19
CA ILE A 448 -14.62 -14.46 -9.75
C ILE A 448 -15.92 -13.83 -9.24
N LYS A 449 -16.17 -12.56 -9.59
CA LYS A 449 -17.39 -11.84 -9.21
C LYS A 449 -18.65 -12.54 -9.71
N LYS A 450 -18.64 -13.00 -10.97
CA LYS A 450 -19.77 -13.68 -11.58
C LYS A 450 -20.02 -15.02 -10.90
N ALA A 451 -18.98 -15.83 -10.70
CA ALA A 451 -19.07 -17.13 -10.07
C ALA A 451 -19.63 -17.04 -8.63
N LEU A 452 -19.09 -16.13 -7.82
CA LEU A 452 -19.59 -15.91 -6.45
C LEU A 452 -21.01 -15.32 -6.42
N SER A 453 -21.44 -14.60 -7.46
CA SER A 453 -22.83 -14.12 -7.56
C SER A 453 -23.84 -15.21 -7.90
N LEU A 454 -23.40 -16.26 -8.61
CA LEU A 454 -24.25 -17.37 -9.05
C LEU A 454 -24.29 -18.51 -8.03
N ASP A 455 -23.14 -18.86 -7.46
CA ASP A 455 -22.96 -20.06 -6.64
C ASP A 455 -22.62 -19.78 -5.16
N GLY A 456 -22.32 -18.52 -4.82
CA GLY A 456 -21.99 -18.10 -3.46
C GLY A 456 -23.21 -17.91 -2.57
N THR A 457 -23.00 -18.04 -1.26
CA THR A 457 -24.02 -17.91 -0.23
C THR A 457 -23.87 -16.64 0.63
N LEU A 458 -22.75 -15.93 0.45
CA LEU A 458 -22.55 -14.62 1.07
C LEU A 458 -23.61 -13.62 0.60
N ASP A 459 -24.06 -12.76 1.53
CA ASP A 459 -24.97 -11.66 1.23
C ASP A 459 -24.39 -10.77 0.10
N LYS A 460 -25.29 -10.19 -0.71
CA LYS A 460 -24.88 -9.43 -1.90
C LYS A 460 -24.01 -8.23 -1.53
N ASP A 461 -24.35 -7.51 -0.47
CA ASP A 461 -23.65 -6.29 -0.07
C ASP A 461 -22.31 -6.65 0.58
N ALA A 462 -22.30 -7.63 1.48
CA ALA A 462 -21.07 -8.16 2.08
C ALA A 462 -20.09 -8.70 1.00
N ARG A 463 -20.60 -9.43 0.00
CA ARG A 463 -19.78 -9.90 -1.14
C ARG A 463 -19.22 -8.74 -1.95
N HIS A 464 -20.04 -7.73 -2.24
CA HIS A 464 -19.58 -6.57 -3.00
C HIS A 464 -18.48 -5.83 -2.24
N GLU A 465 -18.70 -5.54 -0.97
CA GLU A 465 -17.75 -4.83 -0.11
C GLU A 465 -16.44 -5.60 0.06
N PHE A 466 -16.52 -6.92 0.28
CA PHE A 466 -15.34 -7.77 0.32
C PHE A 466 -14.55 -7.73 -1.00
N LEU A 467 -15.22 -7.93 -2.14
CA LEU A 467 -14.53 -7.95 -3.43
C LEU A 467 -13.92 -6.59 -3.81
N GLU A 468 -14.55 -5.47 -3.46
CA GLU A 468 -13.95 -4.14 -3.68
C GLU A 468 -12.67 -3.93 -2.84
N ARG A 469 -12.58 -4.55 -1.66
CA ARG A 469 -11.39 -4.51 -0.80
C ARG A 469 -10.25 -5.45 -1.27
N VAL A 470 -10.55 -6.43 -2.14
CA VAL A 470 -9.60 -7.46 -2.60
C VAL A 470 -9.14 -7.23 -4.03
N PHE A 471 -10.06 -6.87 -4.94
CA PHE A 471 -9.73 -6.63 -6.35
C PHE A 471 -8.80 -5.43 -6.54
N SER A 472 -8.21 -5.32 -7.72
CA SER A 472 -7.22 -4.29 -8.06
C SER A 472 -7.76 -2.90 -7.70
N PRO A 473 -6.94 -2.02 -7.09
CA PRO A 473 -7.33 -0.64 -6.84
C PRO A 473 -7.78 0.04 -8.13
N ARG A 474 -8.91 0.76 -8.08
CA ARG A 474 -9.38 1.54 -9.22
C ARG A 474 -8.70 2.90 -9.25
N ALA A 475 -8.55 3.44 -10.45
CA ALA A 475 -8.30 4.87 -10.60
C ALA A 475 -9.52 5.61 -10.06
N VAL A 476 -9.30 6.51 -9.09
CA VAL A 476 -10.37 7.40 -8.62
C VAL A 476 -10.75 8.27 -9.81
N SER A 477 -11.99 8.15 -10.26
CA SER A 477 -12.52 9.01 -11.32
C SER A 477 -12.53 10.44 -10.79
N THR A 478 -11.68 11.30 -11.38
CA THR A 478 -11.56 12.72 -11.05
C THR A 478 -12.81 13.51 -11.38
#